data_AF-A0A7V9VXH3-F1
#
_entry.id   AF-A0A7V9VXH3-F1
#
_cell.length_a   1.000
_cell.length_b   1.000
_cell.length_c   1.000
_cell.angle_alpha   90.00
_cell.angle_beta   90.00
_cell.angle_gamma   90.00
#
_symmetry.space_group_name_H-M   'P 1'
#
loop_
_entity.id
_entity.type
_entity.pdbx_description
1 polymer ?
#
loop_
_entity_poly.entity_id
_entity_poly.type
_entity_poly.pdbx_seq_one_letter_code
_entity_poly.pdbx_strand_id
1 'polypeptide(L)'
;MSEIALRAPPPALLTPIAPAVDARPCVRGKFLFAGSEKLYVRGVTYGAFRPRPNGESFPEPEQVGVDFAQMAASGINAVRTYTVPPRWLLDFAQRSGLRVMVGLPLELYAGYLADRKGAPDIERMVEDWVGGCAGHPAVLCYTIGNEIPTGLVRWLGRRRIERFLKRMYDAAKRADPNGLVTYVNFP
;
A
#
# COMPACT_ATOMS: atom_id res chain seq x y z
N MET A 1 -33.92 -29.48 34.23
CA MET A 1 -33.19 -28.20 34.27
C MET A 1 -31.79 -28.45 33.77
N SER A 2 -31.52 -27.99 32.54
CA SER A 2 -30.37 -28.35 31.71
C SER A 2 -29.01 -28.00 32.31
N GLU A 3 -28.08 -28.94 32.17
CA GLU A 3 -26.69 -28.87 32.57
C GLU A 3 -25.91 -28.00 31.55
N ILE A 4 -25.36 -26.86 32.00
CA ILE A 4 -24.51 -26.00 31.17
C ILE A 4 -23.10 -26.59 31.22
N ALA A 5 -22.74 -27.33 30.18
CA ALA A 5 -21.37 -27.77 29.97
C ALA A 5 -20.46 -26.54 29.75
N LEU A 6 -19.57 -26.28 30.71
CA LEU A 6 -18.47 -25.33 30.57
C LEU A 6 -17.55 -25.80 29.43
N ARG A 7 -17.69 -25.14 28.28
CA ARG A 7 -16.84 -25.34 27.11
C ARG A 7 -15.43 -24.85 27.47
N ALA A 8 -14.45 -25.75 27.47
CA ALA A 8 -13.05 -25.41 27.65
C ALA A 8 -12.63 -24.33 26.62
N PRO A 9 -11.77 -23.36 26.99
CA PRO A 9 -11.25 -22.39 26.05
C PRO A 9 -10.52 -23.12 24.92
N PRO A 10 -10.65 -22.67 23.66
CA PRO A 10 -9.91 -23.28 22.57
C PRO A 10 -8.41 -23.18 22.88
N PRO A 11 -7.61 -24.21 22.51
CA PRO A 11 -6.17 -24.14 22.69
C PRO A 11 -5.65 -22.89 21.99
N ALA A 12 -4.85 -22.09 22.69
CA ALA A 12 -4.16 -20.96 22.10
C ALA A 12 -3.32 -21.52 20.95
N LEU A 13 -3.75 -21.26 19.72
CA LEU A 13 -2.94 -21.52 18.54
C LEU A 13 -1.67 -20.71 18.76
N LEU A 14 -0.54 -21.39 18.95
CA LEU A 14 0.77 -20.78 18.88
C LEU A 14 0.94 -20.29 17.45
N THR A 15 0.47 -19.07 17.19
CA THR A 15 0.66 -18.41 15.90
C THR A 15 2.16 -18.29 15.70
N PRO A 16 2.74 -18.87 14.63
CA PRO A 16 4.11 -18.57 14.29
C PRO A 16 4.17 -17.06 14.10
N ILE A 17 4.97 -16.37 14.91
CA ILE A 17 5.31 -14.97 14.67
C ILE A 17 6.01 -15.00 13.31
N ALA A 18 5.33 -14.50 12.28
CA ALA A 18 5.94 -14.38 10.98
C ALA A 18 7.25 -13.57 11.16
N PRO A 19 8.38 -14.03 10.61
CA PRO A 19 9.63 -13.30 10.76
C PRO A 19 9.45 -11.88 10.23
N ALA A 20 10.06 -10.92 10.93
CA ALA A 20 10.01 -9.53 10.54
C ALA A 20 10.44 -9.36 9.07
N VAL A 21 9.78 -8.44 8.38
CA VAL A 21 10.13 -8.13 7.01
C VAL A 21 11.36 -7.24 7.00
N ASP A 22 12.53 -7.83 6.74
CA ASP A 22 13.79 -7.06 6.74
C ASP A 22 14.40 -6.88 5.34
N ALA A 23 14.09 -7.78 4.40
CA ALA A 23 14.56 -7.67 3.03
C ALA A 23 13.59 -6.87 2.16
N ARG A 24 14.10 -5.81 1.51
CA ARG A 24 13.38 -5.02 0.53
C ARG A 24 13.01 -5.87 -0.71
N PRO A 25 11.78 -5.76 -1.24
CA PRO A 25 11.39 -6.47 -2.44
C PRO A 25 12.11 -5.94 -3.68
N CYS A 26 12.43 -6.85 -4.60
CA CYS A 26 12.98 -6.54 -5.91
C CYS A 26 12.29 -7.38 -7.00
N VAL A 27 12.43 -6.95 -8.25
CA VAL A 27 11.93 -7.68 -9.43
C VAL A 27 13.08 -8.47 -10.05
N ARG A 28 12.86 -9.76 -10.31
CA ARG A 28 13.74 -10.59 -11.13
C ARG A 28 12.92 -11.21 -12.26
N GLY A 29 13.04 -10.63 -13.46
CA GLY A 29 12.17 -10.97 -14.59
C GLY A 29 10.72 -10.65 -14.27
N LYS A 30 9.84 -11.67 -14.29
CA LYS A 30 8.41 -11.53 -13.99
C LYS A 30 8.02 -11.80 -12.53
N PHE A 31 9.00 -12.01 -11.65
CA PHE A 31 8.77 -12.44 -10.27
C PHE A 31 9.28 -11.41 -9.26
N LEU A 32 8.65 -11.39 -8.09
CA LEU A 32 9.09 -10.62 -6.93
C LEU A 32 9.96 -11.49 -6.02
N PHE A 33 10.97 -10.87 -5.41
CA PHE A 33 11.88 -11.50 -4.48
C PHE A 33 12.13 -10.61 -3.28
N ALA A 34 12.31 -11.22 -2.10
CA ALA A 34 12.81 -10.56 -0.91
C ALA A 34 14.06 -11.32 -0.44
N GLY A 35 15.24 -10.73 -0.61
CA GLY A 35 16.50 -11.43 -0.41
C GLY A 35 16.71 -12.55 -1.45
N SER A 36 16.91 -13.78 -1.00
CA SER A 36 16.99 -14.98 -1.86
C SER A 36 15.62 -15.58 -2.19
N GLU A 37 14.59 -15.26 -1.41
CA GLU A 37 13.30 -15.93 -1.46
C GLU A 37 12.36 -15.28 -2.48
N LYS A 38 11.65 -16.12 -3.24
CA LYS A 38 10.61 -15.65 -4.14
C LYS A 38 9.38 -15.23 -3.32
N LEU A 39 8.94 -13.99 -3.52
CA LEU A 39 7.80 -13.41 -2.82
C LEU A 39 6.51 -13.68 -3.59
N TYR A 40 5.65 -14.55 -3.04
CA TYR A 40 4.26 -14.70 -3.48
C TYR A 40 3.37 -13.77 -2.65
N VAL A 41 2.79 -12.76 -3.29
CA VAL A 41 1.95 -11.77 -2.60
C VAL A 41 0.57 -12.37 -2.35
N ARG A 42 0.19 -12.45 -1.06
CA ARG A 42 -1.13 -12.82 -0.56
C ARG A 42 -1.69 -11.58 0.12
N GLY A 43 -2.24 -10.69 -0.72
CA GLY A 43 -2.60 -9.34 -0.34
C GLY A 43 -4.09 -9.16 -0.07
N VAL A 44 -4.42 -8.28 0.87
CA VAL A 44 -5.77 -7.74 1.08
C VAL A 44 -5.75 -6.21 1.04
N THR A 45 -6.91 -5.58 0.86
CA THR A 45 -7.02 -4.12 0.99
C THR A 45 -7.19 -3.73 2.45
N TYR A 46 -6.54 -2.64 2.86
CA TYR A 46 -6.70 -2.03 4.17
C TYR A 46 -7.14 -0.57 4.01
N GLY A 47 -8.46 -0.38 4.00
CA GLY A 47 -9.13 0.88 3.69
C GLY A 47 -9.90 0.83 2.36
N ALA A 48 -10.48 1.93 1.90
CA ALA A 48 -10.46 3.26 2.54
C ALA A 48 -11.31 3.30 3.82
N PHE A 49 -10.81 3.99 4.85
CA PHE A 49 -11.56 4.23 6.09
C PHE A 49 -12.10 5.65 6.12
N ARG A 50 -13.15 5.86 6.93
CA ARG A 50 -13.62 7.20 7.25
C ARG A 50 -12.50 7.96 8.00
N PRO A 51 -12.17 9.21 7.61
CA PRO A 51 -11.20 10.00 8.34
C PRO A 51 -11.61 10.20 9.81
N ARG A 52 -10.63 10.05 10.71
CA ARG A 52 -10.74 10.40 12.12
C ARG A 52 -10.86 11.91 12.30
N PRO A 53 -11.28 12.41 13.49
CA PRO A 53 -11.36 13.85 13.76
C PRO A 53 -10.04 14.61 13.55
N ASN A 54 -8.89 13.93 13.67
CA ASN A 54 -7.57 14.50 13.40
C ASN A 54 -7.17 14.49 11.91
N GLY A 55 -8.06 14.04 11.02
CA GLY A 55 -7.85 13.96 9.57
C GLY A 55 -7.18 12.66 9.09
N GLU A 56 -6.71 11.79 9.98
CA GLU A 56 -6.09 10.52 9.57
C GLU A 56 -7.12 9.52 9.05
N SER A 57 -6.81 8.85 7.94
CA SER A 57 -7.70 7.89 7.27
C SER A 57 -7.38 6.44 7.61
N PHE A 58 -6.85 6.18 8.81
CA PHE A 58 -6.57 4.85 9.34
C PHE A 58 -7.15 4.72 10.76
N PRO A 59 -7.50 3.49 11.19
CA PRO A 59 -7.89 3.21 12.58
C PRO A 59 -6.78 3.60 13.56
N GLU A 60 -7.14 3.64 14.85
CA GLU A 60 -6.18 3.85 15.93
C GLU A 60 -5.05 2.79 15.90
N PRO A 61 -3.82 3.14 16.30
CA PRO A 61 -2.67 2.22 16.27
C PRO A 61 -2.93 0.85 16.94
N GLU A 62 -3.68 0.84 18.04
CA GLU A 62 -4.06 -0.38 18.74
C GLU A 62 -4.90 -1.31 17.86
N GLN A 63 -5.88 -0.75 17.14
CA GLN A 63 -6.72 -1.53 16.22
C GLN A 63 -5.92 -2.03 15.02
N VAL A 64 -5.05 -1.18 14.44
CA VAL A 64 -4.17 -1.59 13.34
C VAL A 64 -3.28 -2.76 13.75
N GLY A 65 -2.74 -2.74 14.98
CA GLY A 65 -1.95 -3.85 15.52
C GLY A 65 -2.74 -5.16 15.59
N VAL A 66 -3.98 -5.11 16.07
CA VAL A 66 -4.88 -6.29 16.12
C VAL A 66 -5.20 -6.79 14.71
N ASP A 67 -5.59 -5.90 13.80
CA ASP A 67 -5.95 -6.25 12.42
C ASP A 67 -4.78 -6.94 11.70
N PHE A 68 -3.58 -6.38 11.81
CA PHE A 68 -2.39 -6.91 11.15
C PHE A 68 -1.96 -8.26 11.72
N ALA A 69 -2.06 -8.44 13.04
CA ALA A 69 -1.80 -9.73 13.68
C ALA A 69 -2.78 -10.80 13.18
N GLN A 70 -4.07 -10.48 13.07
CA GLN A 70 -5.09 -11.41 12.55
C GLN A 70 -4.88 -11.75 11.07
N MET A 71 -4.51 -10.76 10.25
CA MET A 71 -4.16 -10.98 8.84
C MET A 71 -2.97 -11.92 8.72
N ALA A 72 -1.89 -11.67 9.46
CA ALA A 72 -0.70 -12.52 9.46
C ALA A 72 -1.01 -13.95 9.92
N ALA A 73 -1.81 -14.11 10.98
CA ALA A 73 -2.28 -15.41 11.45
C ALA A 73 -3.12 -16.16 10.40
N SER A 74 -3.78 -15.43 9.51
CA SER A 74 -4.55 -15.98 8.37
C SER A 74 -3.71 -16.23 7.12
N GLY A 75 -2.39 -16.05 7.18
CA GLY A 75 -1.46 -16.27 6.07
C GLY A 75 -1.37 -15.11 5.07
N ILE A 76 -2.03 -13.98 5.31
CA ILE A 76 -1.84 -12.75 4.54
C ILE A 76 -0.43 -12.23 4.80
N ASN A 77 0.23 -11.73 3.75
CA ASN A 77 1.58 -11.17 3.86
C ASN A 77 1.71 -9.77 3.24
N ALA A 78 0.62 -9.21 2.72
CA ALA A 78 0.61 -7.87 2.20
C ALA A 78 -0.73 -7.17 2.41
N VAL A 79 -0.69 -5.86 2.55
CA VAL A 79 -1.86 -4.99 2.56
C VAL A 79 -1.70 -3.89 1.52
N ARG A 80 -2.80 -3.48 0.89
CA ARG A 80 -2.86 -2.31 0.03
C ARG A 80 -3.57 -1.17 0.75
N THR A 81 -2.94 0.00 0.81
CA THR A 81 -3.59 1.25 1.24
C THR A 81 -4.00 2.07 0.03
N TYR A 82 -5.00 2.95 0.20
CA TYR A 82 -5.44 3.90 -0.84
C TYR A 82 -4.90 5.32 -0.62
N THR A 83 -4.36 5.56 0.57
CA THR A 83 -3.65 6.78 0.95
C THR A 83 -2.27 6.42 1.47
N VAL A 84 -1.39 7.42 1.53
CA VAL A 84 -0.04 7.27 2.04
C VAL A 84 -0.11 6.95 3.54
N PRO A 85 0.36 5.78 3.99
CA PRO A 85 0.29 5.44 5.40
C PRO A 85 1.33 6.22 6.20
N PRO A 86 1.02 6.61 7.45
CA PRO A 86 2.04 7.12 8.37
C PRO A 86 3.07 6.02 8.69
N ARG A 87 4.30 6.42 9.03
CA ARG A 87 5.39 5.46 9.32
C ARG A 87 5.05 4.47 10.43
N TRP A 88 4.32 4.90 11.46
CA TRP A 88 3.92 3.99 12.55
C TRP A 88 3.13 2.78 12.04
N LEU A 89 2.31 2.94 10.98
CA LEU A 89 1.56 1.84 10.37
C LEU A 89 2.51 0.88 9.65
N LEU A 90 3.53 1.41 8.97
CA LEU A 90 4.58 0.59 8.35
C LEU A 90 5.37 -0.19 9.41
N ASP A 91 5.62 0.39 10.58
CA ASP A 91 6.28 -0.30 11.69
C ASP A 91 5.43 -1.48 12.20
N PHE A 92 4.09 -1.31 12.33
CA PHE A 92 3.19 -2.42 12.66
C PHE A 92 3.18 -3.49 11.58
N ALA A 93 3.20 -3.10 10.30
CA ALA A 93 3.26 -4.04 9.20
C ALA A 93 4.54 -4.88 9.28
N GLN A 94 5.71 -4.25 9.46
CA GLN A 94 6.99 -4.96 9.59
C GLN A 94 6.97 -5.95 10.75
N ARG A 95 6.52 -5.52 11.94
CA ARG A 95 6.43 -6.38 13.13
C ARG A 95 5.49 -7.57 12.95
N SER A 96 4.46 -7.42 12.12
CA SER A 96 3.48 -8.46 11.85
C SER A 96 3.86 -9.34 10.65
N GLY A 97 5.02 -9.14 10.04
CA GLY A 97 5.43 -9.88 8.84
C GLY A 97 4.68 -9.47 7.56
N LEU A 98 3.99 -8.31 7.58
CA LEU A 98 3.23 -7.78 6.46
C LEU A 98 4.05 -6.77 5.64
N ARG A 99 3.77 -6.74 4.34
CA ARG A 99 4.26 -5.72 3.43
C ARG A 99 3.16 -4.76 3.00
N VAL A 100 3.48 -3.51 2.71
CA VAL A 100 2.51 -2.48 2.36
C VAL A 100 2.70 -2.02 0.93
N MET A 101 1.66 -2.20 0.12
CA MET A 101 1.52 -1.58 -1.19
C MET A 101 0.90 -0.19 -0.97
N VAL A 102 1.74 0.84 -1.07
CA VAL A 102 1.42 2.21 -0.68
C VAL A 102 0.64 2.90 -1.79
N GLY A 103 -0.62 3.25 -1.50
CA GLY A 103 -1.49 4.00 -2.38
C GLY A 103 -1.11 5.48 -2.48
N LEU A 104 -0.68 5.93 -3.66
CA LEU A 104 -0.61 7.37 -3.96
C LEU A 104 -1.93 7.77 -4.64
N PRO A 105 -2.71 8.70 -4.06
CA PRO A 105 -4.05 9.06 -4.54
C PRO A 105 -4.01 9.99 -5.76
N LEU A 106 -3.25 9.60 -6.80
CA LEU A 106 -3.00 10.41 -7.99
C LEU A 106 -4.23 10.60 -8.88
N GLU A 107 -5.19 9.69 -8.81
CA GLU A 107 -6.47 9.79 -9.50
C GLU A 107 -7.24 11.07 -9.15
N LEU A 108 -7.11 11.57 -7.92
CA LEU A 108 -7.71 12.83 -7.49
C LEU A 108 -7.16 14.05 -8.25
N TYR A 109 -5.98 13.90 -8.85
CA TYR A 109 -5.29 14.95 -9.59
C TYR A 109 -5.33 14.73 -11.11
N ALA A 110 -5.91 13.62 -11.58
CA ALA A 110 -6.00 13.32 -13.01
C ALA A 110 -6.84 14.36 -13.77
N GLY A 111 -7.79 15.02 -13.12
CA GLY A 111 -8.57 16.13 -13.69
C GLY A 111 -7.69 17.30 -14.18
N TYR A 112 -6.55 17.55 -13.53
CA TYR A 112 -5.61 18.60 -13.95
C TYR A 112 -4.90 18.29 -15.27
N LEU A 113 -5.05 17.07 -15.78
CA LEU A 113 -4.64 16.74 -17.13
C LEU A 113 -5.58 17.37 -18.17
N ALA A 114 -6.83 17.65 -17.86
CA ALA A 114 -7.74 18.35 -18.76
C ALA A 114 -7.55 19.87 -18.68
N ASP A 115 -7.55 20.41 -17.45
CA ASP A 115 -7.37 21.83 -17.16
C ASP A 115 -6.21 22.02 -16.18
N ARG A 116 -5.17 22.74 -16.61
CA ARG A 116 -3.98 22.98 -15.79
C ARG A 116 -4.12 24.18 -14.85
N LYS A 117 -5.21 24.94 -14.94
CA LYS A 117 -5.41 26.14 -14.14
C LYS A 117 -5.45 25.78 -12.65
N GLY A 118 -4.55 26.36 -11.87
CA GLY A 118 -4.45 26.08 -10.43
C GLY A 118 -3.94 24.68 -10.09
N ALA A 119 -3.39 23.93 -11.04
CA ALA A 119 -2.83 22.61 -10.77
C ALA A 119 -1.67 22.73 -9.76
N PRO A 120 -1.68 21.93 -8.68
CA PRO A 120 -0.56 21.88 -7.75
C PRO A 120 0.66 21.23 -8.43
N ASP A 121 1.82 21.30 -7.77
CA ASP A 121 2.99 20.54 -8.19
C ASP A 121 2.84 19.06 -7.82
N ILE A 122 2.19 18.30 -8.70
CA ILE A 122 1.92 16.88 -8.49
C ILE A 122 3.22 16.06 -8.38
N GLU A 123 4.28 16.44 -9.12
CA GLU A 123 5.56 15.73 -9.03
C GLU A 123 6.18 15.91 -7.64
N ARG A 124 6.18 17.14 -7.12
CA ARG A 124 6.66 17.41 -5.77
C ARG A 124 5.85 16.66 -4.70
N MET A 125 4.53 16.62 -4.85
CA MET A 125 3.67 15.87 -3.92
C MET A 125 3.99 14.37 -3.92
N VAL A 126 4.25 13.78 -5.09
CA VAL A 126 4.68 12.38 -5.18
C VAL A 126 6.02 12.17 -4.49
N GLU A 127 6.99 13.08 -4.68
CA GLU A 127 8.28 13.00 -4.00
C GLU A 127 8.13 13.06 -2.48
N ASP A 128 7.31 13.97 -1.96
CA ASP A 128 7.07 14.13 -0.52
C ASP A 128 6.35 12.89 0.07
N TRP A 129 5.33 12.37 -0.62
CA TRP A 129 4.61 11.15 -0.21
C TRP A 129 5.50 9.92 -0.20
N VAL A 130 6.27 9.69 -1.27
CA VAL A 130 7.20 8.57 -1.35
C VAL A 130 8.31 8.75 -0.32
N GLY A 131 8.83 9.95 -0.14
CA GLY A 131 9.86 10.28 0.85
C GLY A 131 9.43 9.93 2.28
N GLY A 132 8.16 10.09 2.63
CA GLY A 132 7.62 9.70 3.94
C GLY A 132 7.72 8.19 4.22
N CYS A 133 7.66 7.36 3.20
CA CYS A 133 7.74 5.89 3.30
C CYS A 133 9.09 5.31 2.89
N ALA A 134 9.90 6.08 2.16
CA ALA A 134 11.15 5.64 1.58
C ALA A 134 12.09 5.03 2.64
N GLY A 135 12.79 3.98 2.23
CA GLY A 135 13.69 3.22 3.10
C GLY A 135 13.02 2.17 3.99
N HIS A 136 11.70 2.25 4.21
CA HIS A 136 11.05 1.37 5.18
C HIS A 136 10.97 -0.10 4.70
N PRO A 137 11.40 -1.10 5.49
CA PRO A 137 11.45 -2.52 5.06
C PRO A 137 10.09 -3.12 4.68
N ALA A 138 9.02 -2.71 5.39
CA ALA A 138 7.66 -3.13 5.08
C ALA A 138 7.14 -2.65 3.71
N VAL A 139 7.74 -1.66 3.05
CA VAL A 139 7.22 -1.19 1.75
C VAL A 139 7.37 -2.27 0.68
N LEU A 140 6.26 -2.68 0.08
CA LEU A 140 6.22 -3.58 -1.07
C LEU A 140 6.52 -2.82 -2.37
N CYS A 141 5.70 -1.81 -2.63
CA CYS A 141 5.75 -0.94 -3.80
C CYS A 141 4.87 0.30 -3.60
N TYR A 142 5.05 1.29 -4.45
CA TYR A 142 4.18 2.47 -4.56
C TYR A 142 3.23 2.31 -5.75
N THR A 143 1.96 2.67 -5.58
CA THR A 143 0.99 2.67 -6.67
C THR A 143 0.80 4.09 -7.20
N ILE A 144 1.29 4.37 -8.41
CA ILE A 144 1.18 5.69 -9.04
C ILE A 144 -0.17 5.87 -9.76
N GLY A 145 -1.24 5.82 -8.98
CA GLY A 145 -2.61 5.98 -9.44
C GLY A 145 -3.41 4.68 -9.40
N ASN A 146 -4.70 4.86 -9.13
CA ASN A 146 -5.72 3.83 -9.20
C ASN A 146 -6.73 4.18 -10.30
N GLU A 147 -6.74 3.40 -11.38
CA GLU A 147 -7.80 3.41 -12.39
C GLU A 147 -8.15 4.80 -12.94
N ILE A 148 -7.30 5.36 -13.79
CA ILE A 148 -7.66 6.56 -14.54
C ILE A 148 -8.91 6.26 -15.37
N PRO A 149 -10.01 7.04 -15.22
CA PRO A 149 -11.28 6.73 -15.89
C PRO A 149 -11.11 6.58 -17.41
N THR A 150 -11.66 5.51 -17.98
CA THR A 150 -11.54 5.21 -19.42
C THR A 150 -12.04 6.34 -20.31
N GLY A 151 -13.10 7.05 -19.89
CA GLY A 151 -13.59 8.26 -20.58
C GLY A 151 -12.55 9.38 -20.64
N LEU A 152 -11.79 9.58 -19.56
CA LEU A 152 -10.70 10.56 -19.52
C LEU A 152 -9.54 10.12 -20.41
N VAL A 153 -9.19 8.83 -20.41
CA VAL A 153 -8.16 8.26 -21.31
C VAL A 153 -8.55 8.43 -22.78
N ARG A 154 -9.82 8.16 -23.13
CA ARG A 154 -10.36 8.34 -24.48
C ARG A 154 -10.29 9.80 -24.93
N TRP A 155 -10.62 10.73 -24.05
CA TRP A 155 -10.65 12.16 -24.38
C TRP A 155 -9.24 12.78 -24.47
N LEU A 156 -8.35 12.47 -23.52
CA LEU A 156 -6.99 13.00 -23.47
C LEU A 156 -6.02 12.29 -24.42
N GLY A 157 -6.33 11.04 -24.77
CA GLY A 157 -5.49 10.16 -25.57
C GLY A 157 -4.38 9.47 -24.78
N ARG A 158 -4.03 8.24 -25.20
CA ARG A 158 -3.07 7.36 -24.52
C ARG A 158 -1.72 8.02 -24.21
N ARG A 159 -1.16 8.75 -25.20
CA ARG A 159 0.20 9.32 -25.11
C ARG A 159 0.31 10.36 -23.99
N ARG A 160 -0.77 11.08 -23.71
CA ARG A 160 -0.80 12.10 -22.66
C ARG A 160 -0.85 11.45 -21.28
N ILE A 161 -1.63 10.38 -21.12
CA ILE A 161 -1.71 9.58 -19.90
C ILE A 161 -0.38 8.89 -19.62
N GLU A 162 0.22 8.24 -20.62
CA GLU A 162 1.53 7.58 -20.50
C GLU A 162 2.61 8.55 -20.04
N ARG A 163 2.68 9.76 -20.63
CA ARG A 163 3.63 10.80 -20.20
C ARG A 163 3.36 11.28 -18.78
N PHE A 164 2.10 11.39 -18.38
CA PHE A 164 1.76 11.74 -17.01
C PHE A 164 2.25 10.68 -16.03
N LEU A 165 1.89 9.42 -16.24
CA LEU A 165 2.33 8.29 -15.41
C LEU A 165 3.85 8.17 -15.37
N LYS A 166 4.54 8.38 -16.49
CA LYS A 166 6.00 8.36 -16.55
C LYS A 166 6.63 9.44 -15.66
N ARG A 167 6.08 10.65 -15.61
CA ARG A 167 6.58 11.71 -14.71
C ARG A 167 6.35 11.37 -13.25
N MET A 168 5.20 10.77 -12.91
CA MET A 168 4.92 10.30 -11.54
C MET A 168 5.85 9.15 -11.14
N TYR A 169 6.13 8.24 -12.06
CA TYR A 169 7.14 7.19 -11.89
C TYR A 169 8.52 7.81 -11.62
N ASP A 170 8.95 8.79 -12.43
CA ASP A 170 10.25 9.43 -12.28
C ASP A 170 10.36 10.18 -10.95
N ALA A 171 9.30 10.87 -10.52
CA ALA A 171 9.21 11.52 -9.21
C ALA A 171 9.36 10.49 -8.07
N ALA A 172 8.61 9.39 -8.13
CA ALA A 172 8.75 8.31 -7.14
C ALA A 172 10.16 7.72 -7.13
N LYS A 173 10.81 7.58 -8.28
CA LYS A 173 12.19 7.09 -8.39
C LYS A 173 13.25 8.07 -7.91
N ARG A 174 13.02 9.38 -8.00
CA ARG A 174 13.90 10.38 -7.38
C ARG A 174 13.85 10.27 -5.85
N ALA A 175 12.68 10.02 -5.27
CA ALA A 175 12.50 9.88 -3.83
C ALA A 175 12.93 8.50 -3.27
N ASP A 176 12.66 7.40 -3.99
CA ASP A 176 13.12 6.05 -3.63
C ASP A 176 13.60 5.29 -4.88
N PRO A 177 14.89 5.40 -5.26
CA PRO A 177 15.43 4.79 -6.48
C PRO A 177 15.20 3.28 -6.58
N ASN A 178 15.28 2.60 -5.45
CA ASN A 178 15.16 1.15 -5.34
C ASN A 178 13.72 0.69 -5.03
N GLY A 179 12.80 1.62 -4.77
CA GLY A 179 11.39 1.32 -4.51
C GLY A 179 10.70 0.77 -5.76
N LEU A 180 9.93 -0.30 -5.62
CA LEU A 180 9.10 -0.79 -6.71
C LEU A 180 7.93 0.17 -6.96
N VAL A 181 7.56 0.38 -8.21
CA VAL A 181 6.47 1.28 -8.61
C VAL A 181 5.56 0.52 -9.56
N THR A 182 4.26 0.65 -9.36
CA THR A 182 3.24 0.02 -10.20
C THR A 182 2.09 0.98 -10.47
N TYR A 183 1.27 0.67 -11.46
CA TYR A 183 0.01 1.34 -11.74
C TYR A 183 -1.11 0.31 -11.54
N VAL A 184 -2.19 0.69 -10.86
CA VAL A 184 -3.33 -0.20 -10.60
C VAL A 184 -4.42 0.09 -11.62
N ASN A 185 -4.88 -0.95 -12.30
CA ASN A 185 -5.92 -0.87 -13.31
C ASN A 185 -7.02 -1.91 -13.02
N PHE A 186 -8.25 -1.57 -13.39
CA PHE A 186 -9.37 -2.53 -13.45
C PHE A 186 -9.15 -3.44 -14.68
N PRO A 187 -9.41 -4.75 -14.58
CA PRO A 187 -9.37 -5.66 -15.73
C PRO A 187 -10.41 -5.31 -16.81
#